data_AF-A0A7J2JSF3-F1
#
_entry.id   AF-A0A7J2JSF3-F1
#
_cell.length_a   1.000
_cell.length_b   1.000
_cell.length_c   1.000
_cell.angle_alpha   90.00
_cell.angle_beta   90.00
_cell.angle_gamma   90.00
#
_symmetry.space_group_name_H-M   'P 1'
#
loop_
_entity.id
_entity.type
_entity.pdbx_description
1 polymer ?
#
loop_
_entity_poly.entity_id
_entity_poly.type
_entity_poly.pdbx_seq_one_letter_code
_entity_poly.pdbx_strand_id
1 'polypeptide(L)'
;ILFTRSGCPWCEAQRSILRHFVQRYGWPVKEVSLDTPEGERAAVRFSIDFVPAIILVSRSGDWVPVSAGVVSVSELEQRLYWAIKIMQGQQRPEQFLLYDFEKGTPADPLSILTTLKGREER
;
A
#
# COMPACT_ATOMS: atom_id res chain seq x y z
N ILE A 1 -0.53 -9.16 0.54
CA ILE A 1 0.46 -10.06 -0.08
C ILE A 1 1.83 -9.46 0.14
N LEU A 2 2.81 -10.25 0.60
CA LEU A 2 4.21 -9.87 0.70
C LEU A 2 4.98 -10.51 -0.47
N PHE A 3 5.66 -9.70 -1.27
CA PHE A 3 6.55 -10.16 -2.33
C PHE A 3 7.99 -10.23 -1.79
N THR A 4 8.68 -11.34 -2.06
CA THR A 4 10.04 -11.61 -1.58
C THR A 4 10.91 -12.27 -2.65
N ARG A 5 12.18 -12.51 -2.35
CA ARG A 5 13.12 -13.28 -3.17
C ARG A 5 14.14 -13.96 -2.27
N SER A 6 14.71 -15.05 -2.75
CA SER A 6 15.86 -15.72 -2.13
C SER A 6 17.05 -14.78 -2.01
N GLY A 7 17.82 -14.93 -0.92
CA GLY A 7 19.00 -14.08 -0.67
C GLY A 7 18.71 -12.62 -0.33
N CYS A 8 17.46 -12.23 -0.09
CA CYS A 8 17.07 -10.86 0.24
C CYS A 8 17.05 -10.63 1.77
N PRO A 9 18.08 -10.01 2.38
CA PRO A 9 18.12 -9.78 3.84
C PRO A 9 17.00 -8.84 4.31
N TRP A 10 16.62 -7.88 3.48
CA TRP A 10 15.51 -6.96 3.74
C TRP A 10 14.16 -7.69 3.80
N CYS A 11 13.99 -8.74 3.01
CA CYS A 11 12.79 -9.57 3.03
C CYS A 11 12.68 -10.33 4.37
N GLU A 12 13.80 -10.82 4.92
CA GLU A 12 13.81 -11.45 6.25
C GLU A 12 13.47 -10.46 7.38
N ALA A 13 13.99 -9.23 7.28
CA ALA A 13 13.64 -8.16 8.21
C ALA A 13 12.13 -7.87 8.14
N GLN A 14 11.57 -7.69 6.94
CA GLN A 14 10.14 -7.43 6.76
C GLN A 14 9.27 -8.60 7.22
N ARG A 15 9.67 -9.86 6.99
CA ARG A 15 8.95 -11.05 7.50
C ARG A 15 8.85 -11.01 9.02
N SER A 16 9.92 -10.62 9.71
CA SER A 16 9.93 -10.53 11.17
C SER A 16 8.94 -9.50 11.70
N ILE A 17 8.88 -8.34 11.05
CA ILE A 17 7.91 -7.29 11.36
C ILE A 17 6.47 -7.76 11.08
N LEU A 18 6.25 -8.40 9.93
CA LEU A 18 4.93 -8.94 9.57
C LEU A 18 4.46 -10.03 10.53
N ARG A 19 5.34 -10.90 11.04
CA ARG A 19 4.96 -11.89 12.05
C ARG A 19 4.35 -11.22 13.29
N HIS A 20 4.95 -10.13 13.78
CA HIS A 20 4.40 -9.39 14.93
C HIS A 20 3.00 -8.82 14.63
N PHE A 21 2.83 -8.24 13.43
CA PHE A 21 1.53 -7.72 12.99
C PHE A 21 0.47 -8.83 12.92
N VAL A 22 0.80 -9.97 12.29
CA VAL A 22 -0.11 -11.12 12.16
C VAL A 22 -0.47 -11.70 13.52
N GLN A 23 0.49 -11.84 14.44
CA GLN A 23 0.23 -12.31 15.80
C GLN A 23 -0.72 -11.39 16.57
N ARG A 24 -0.59 -10.08 16.37
CA ARG A 24 -1.41 -9.08 17.08
C ARG A 24 -2.84 -9.00 16.54
N TYR A 25 -3.02 -9.07 15.23
CA TYR A 25 -4.30 -8.77 14.57
C TYR A 25 -4.98 -9.98 13.90
N GLY A 26 -4.31 -11.14 13.84
CA GLY A 26 -4.84 -12.32 13.13
C GLY A 26 -4.99 -12.12 11.62
N TRP A 27 -4.28 -11.13 11.05
CA TRP A 27 -4.47 -10.75 9.65
C TRP A 27 -3.86 -11.79 8.70
N PRO A 28 -4.58 -12.30 7.68
CA PRO A 28 -4.03 -13.27 6.75
C PRO A 28 -3.02 -12.62 5.80
N VAL A 29 -1.80 -13.16 5.77
CA VAL A 29 -0.73 -12.70 4.86
C VAL A 29 -0.32 -13.85 3.97
N LYS A 30 -0.41 -13.64 2.66
CA LYS A 30 0.18 -14.52 1.65
C LYS A 30 1.55 -13.99 1.27
N GLU A 31 2.56 -14.85 1.34
CA GLU A 31 3.88 -14.56 0.79
C GLU A 31 4.00 -15.13 -0.63
N VAL A 32 4.67 -14.39 -1.52
CA VAL A 32 4.95 -14.77 -2.90
C VAL A 32 6.43 -14.52 -3.18
N SER A 33 7.17 -15.57 -3.50
CA SER A 33 8.56 -15.43 -3.92
C SER A 33 8.66 -15.19 -5.42
N LEU A 34 9.46 -14.20 -5.83
CA LEU A 34 9.81 -13.90 -7.22
C LEU A 34 10.78 -14.95 -7.80
N ASP A 35 11.27 -15.91 -7.01
CA ASP A 35 12.09 -17.02 -7.54
C ASP A 35 11.25 -18.09 -8.27
N THR A 36 9.91 -17.99 -8.23
CA THR A 36 9.02 -18.95 -8.88
C THR A 36 8.31 -18.34 -10.09
N PRO A 37 8.00 -19.12 -11.14
CA PRO A 37 7.24 -18.62 -12.28
C PRO A 37 5.88 -18.00 -11.90
N GLU A 38 5.20 -18.56 -10.90
CA GLU A 38 3.93 -18.01 -10.39
C GLU A 38 4.14 -16.64 -9.74
N GLY A 39 5.23 -16.49 -9.00
CA GLY A 39 5.57 -15.24 -8.34
C GLY A 39 6.02 -14.16 -9.30
N GLU A 40 6.78 -14.51 -10.33
CA GLU A 40 7.12 -13.57 -11.41
C GLU A 40 5.87 -13.09 -12.15
N ARG A 41 4.94 -13.99 -12.51
CA ARG A 41 3.66 -13.61 -13.12
C ARG A 41 2.84 -12.70 -12.21
N ALA A 42 2.82 -12.98 -10.90
CA ALA A 42 2.14 -12.13 -9.94
C ALA A 42 2.83 -10.75 -9.84
N ALA A 43 4.16 -10.69 -9.79
CA ALA A 43 4.92 -9.45 -9.74
C ALA A 43 4.61 -8.57 -10.96
N VAL A 44 4.57 -9.15 -12.17
CA VAL A 44 4.15 -8.43 -13.39
C VAL A 44 2.71 -7.92 -13.29
N ARG A 45 1.77 -8.75 -12.81
CA ARG A 45 0.35 -8.35 -12.66
C ARG A 45 0.18 -7.14 -11.73
N PHE A 46 0.99 -7.06 -10.69
CA PHE A 46 0.90 -6.02 -9.66
C PHE A 46 1.97 -4.94 -9.81
N SER A 47 2.68 -4.90 -10.93
CA SER A 47 3.77 -3.95 -11.20
C SER A 47 4.82 -3.87 -10.08
N ILE A 48 5.24 -5.04 -9.58
CA ILE A 48 6.26 -5.18 -8.54
C ILE A 48 7.61 -5.43 -9.20
N ASP A 49 8.53 -4.47 -9.07
CA ASP A 49 9.88 -4.50 -9.64
C ASP A 49 10.99 -4.59 -8.57
N PHE A 50 10.68 -4.33 -7.30
CA PHE A 50 11.60 -4.47 -6.16
C PHE A 50 10.99 -5.33 -5.04
N VAL A 51 11.85 -5.83 -4.14
CA VAL A 51 11.44 -6.58 -2.94
C VAL A 51 12.21 -6.11 -1.69
N PRO A 52 11.61 -6.18 -0.49
CA PRO A 52 10.24 -6.61 -0.22
C PRO A 52 9.21 -5.58 -0.66
N ALA A 53 8.04 -6.04 -1.10
CA ALA A 53 6.90 -5.17 -1.40
C ALA A 53 5.64 -5.75 -0.79
N ILE A 54 4.78 -4.89 -0.24
CA ILE A 54 3.50 -5.30 0.35
C ILE A 54 2.38 -4.62 -0.42
N ILE A 55 1.39 -5.41 -0.82
CA ILE A 55 0.11 -4.92 -1.35
C ILE A 55 -1.06 -5.43 -0.51
N LEU A 56 -2.12 -4.65 -0.45
CA LEU A 56 -3.42 -5.09 0.03
C LEU A 56 -4.28 -5.48 -1.18
N VAL A 57 -5.03 -6.58 -1.08
CA VAL A 57 -5.89 -7.07 -2.17
C VAL A 57 -7.28 -7.37 -1.60
N SER A 58 -8.33 -6.94 -2.29
CA SER A 58 -9.72 -7.23 -1.93
C SER A 58 -10.15 -8.60 -2.43
N ARG A 59 -11.35 -9.03 -2.02
CA ARG A 59 -11.99 -10.22 -2.60
C ARG A 59 -12.39 -10.02 -4.07
N SER A 60 -12.68 -8.79 -4.50
CA SER A 60 -12.97 -8.44 -5.90
C SER A 60 -11.72 -8.43 -6.79
N GLY A 61 -10.52 -8.45 -6.20
CA GLY A 61 -9.25 -8.44 -6.92
C GLY A 61 -8.64 -7.05 -7.11
N ASP A 62 -9.29 -6.01 -6.59
CA ASP A 62 -8.73 -4.66 -6.47
C ASP A 62 -7.55 -4.69 -5.50
N TRP A 63 -6.56 -3.82 -5.74
CA TRP A 63 -5.36 -3.80 -4.91
C TRP A 63 -4.81 -2.40 -4.73
N VAL A 64 -4.10 -2.21 -3.63
CA VAL A 64 -3.44 -0.95 -3.27
C VAL A 64 -2.03 -1.27 -2.75
N PRO A 65 -0.99 -0.55 -3.19
CA PRO A 65 0.34 -0.69 -2.62
C PRO A 65 0.36 -0.21 -1.16
N VAL A 66 0.97 -1.01 -0.29
CA VAL A 66 1.10 -0.71 1.15
C VAL A 66 2.55 -0.36 1.49
N SER A 67 3.52 -1.07 0.93
CA SER A 67 4.92 -0.70 1.11
C SER A 67 5.80 -1.01 -0.08
N ALA A 68 6.76 -0.11 -0.27
CA ALA A 68 7.93 -0.29 -1.09
C ALA A 68 9.16 -0.41 -0.20
N GLY A 69 9.71 -1.61 -0.03
CA GLY A 69 10.80 -1.88 0.91
C GLY A 69 10.33 -2.18 2.33
N VAL A 70 11.27 -2.11 3.26
CA VAL A 70 11.07 -2.45 4.68
C VAL A 70 10.40 -1.29 5.40
N VAL A 71 9.39 -1.60 6.21
CA VAL A 71 8.62 -0.65 7.01
C VAL A 71 8.46 -1.16 8.44
N SER A 72 8.39 -0.26 9.41
CA SER A 72 8.14 -0.63 10.82
C SER A 72 6.72 -1.15 11.03
N VAL A 73 6.43 -1.75 12.21
CA VAL A 73 5.06 -2.19 12.55
C VAL A 73 4.09 -1.01 12.56
N SER A 74 4.47 0.13 13.15
CA SER A 74 3.62 1.31 13.23
C SER A 74 3.35 1.92 11.85
N GLU A 75 4.36 1.92 10.98
CA GLU A 75 4.18 2.38 9.60
C GLU A 75 3.28 1.44 8.80
N LEU A 76 3.43 0.12 8.99
CA LEU A 76 2.55 -0.86 8.38
C LEU A 76 1.09 -0.67 8.82
N GLU A 77 0.85 -0.44 10.11
CA GLU A 77 -0.50 -0.15 10.65
C GLU A 77 -1.11 1.10 10.02
N GLN A 78 -0.36 2.20 9.98
CA GLN A 78 -0.82 3.47 9.40
C GLN A 78 -1.10 3.34 7.89
N ARG A 79 -0.20 2.69 7.15
CA ARG A 79 -0.37 2.52 5.69
C ARG A 79 -1.52 1.57 5.37
N LEU A 80 -1.74 0.53 6.17
CA LEU A 80 -2.91 -0.34 6.00
C LEU A 80 -4.22 0.39 6.29
N TYR A 81 -4.26 1.24 7.33
CA TYR A 81 -5.43 2.07 7.59
C TYR A 81 -5.82 2.92 6.37
N TRP A 82 -4.86 3.61 5.77
CA TRP A 82 -5.10 4.42 4.59
C TRP A 82 -5.43 3.59 3.34
N ALA A 83 -4.73 2.47 3.13
CA ALA A 83 -5.03 1.56 2.03
C ALA A 83 -6.48 1.04 2.10
N ILE A 84 -6.97 0.71 3.31
CA ILE A 84 -8.36 0.30 3.52
C ILE A 84 -9.33 1.44 3.17
N LYS A 85 -9.07 2.67 3.64
CA LYS A 85 -9.90 3.84 3.28
C LYS A 85 -9.96 4.08 1.77
N ILE A 86 -8.83 3.92 1.07
CA ILE A 86 -8.78 4.03 -0.39
C ILE A 86 -9.63 2.96 -1.05
N MET A 87 -9.49 1.71 -0.61
CA MET A 87 -10.28 0.60 -1.15
C MET A 87 -11.79 0.74 -0.87
N GLN A 88 -12.16 1.44 0.20
CA GLN A 88 -13.55 1.78 0.53
C GLN A 88 -14.05 3.04 -0.20
N GLY A 89 -13.21 3.69 -1.02
CA GLY A 89 -13.57 4.94 -1.70
C GLY A 89 -13.68 6.16 -0.77
N GLN A 90 -13.23 6.05 0.48
CA GLN A 90 -13.25 7.12 1.47
C GLN A 90 -12.09 8.10 1.31
N GLN A 91 -11.05 7.70 0.57
CA GLN A 91 -9.88 8.50 0.28
C GLN A 91 -9.39 8.24 -1.13
N ARG A 92 -8.88 9.28 -1.78
CA ARG A 92 -8.22 9.14 -3.08
C ARG A 92 -6.76 8.71 -2.92
N PRO A 93 -6.19 7.92 -3.85
CA PRO A 93 -4.78 7.52 -3.80
C PRO A 93 -3.80 8.71 -3.70
N GLU A 94 -4.10 9.82 -4.36
CA GLU A 94 -3.27 11.03 -4.32
C GLU A 94 -3.23 11.66 -2.93
N GLN A 95 -4.20 11.34 -2.07
CA GLN A 95 -4.33 11.82 -0.71
C GLN A 95 -3.88 10.75 0.31
N PHE A 96 -3.10 9.74 -0.06
CA PHE A 96 -2.78 8.58 0.79
C PHE A 96 -2.33 8.93 2.24
N LEU A 97 -1.53 9.99 2.42
CA LEU A 97 -1.05 10.44 3.74
C LEU A 97 -1.68 11.76 4.21
N LEU A 98 -2.74 12.23 3.55
CA LEU A 98 -3.40 13.47 3.92
C LEU A 98 -4.29 13.24 5.15
N TYR A 99 -4.09 14.02 6.20
CA TYR A 99 -4.97 14.00 7.36
C TYR A 99 -6.30 14.70 7.07
N ASP A 100 -7.35 14.34 7.81
CA ASP A 100 -8.68 14.91 7.59
C ASP A 100 -8.72 16.44 7.76
N PHE A 101 -7.91 17.01 8.66
CA PHE A 101 -7.82 18.46 8.88
C PHE A 101 -7.09 19.21 7.76
N GLU A 102 -6.34 18.51 6.89
CA GLU A 102 -5.60 19.10 5.78
C GLU A 102 -6.43 19.16 4.49
N LYS A 103 -7.57 18.48 4.45
CA LYS A 103 -8.46 18.45 3.27
C LYS A 103 -8.92 19.85 2.88
N GLY A 104 -8.79 20.17 1.60
CA GLY A 104 -9.14 21.48 1.04
C GLY A 104 -8.18 22.63 1.37
N THR A 105 -7.16 22.40 2.22
CA THR A 105 -6.08 23.36 2.43
C THR A 105 -5.08 23.32 1.26
N PRO A 106 -4.16 24.29 1.14
CA PRO A 106 -3.08 24.22 0.15
C PRO A 106 -2.17 22.99 0.28
N ALA A 107 -2.19 22.28 1.43
CA ALA A 107 -1.47 21.03 1.62
C ALA A 107 -2.20 19.82 1.02
N ASP A 108 -3.49 19.94 0.70
CA ASP A 108 -4.23 18.91 -0.02
C ASP A 108 -3.79 18.90 -1.50
N PRO A 109 -3.22 17.80 -2.01
CA PRO A 109 -2.74 17.72 -3.39
C PRO A 109 -3.86 17.90 -4.42
N LEU A 110 -5.12 17.72 -4.04
CA LEU A 110 -6.27 17.91 -4.92
C LEU A 110 -6.89 19.31 -4.85
N SER A 111 -6.45 20.16 -3.90
CA SER A 111 -7.00 21.52 -3.73
C SER A 111 -6.88 22.38 -5.00
N ILE A 112 -5.78 22.20 -5.75
CA ILE A 112 -5.54 22.94 -6.99
C ILE A 112 -6.54 22.57 -8.09
N LEU A 113 -6.90 21.29 -8.19
CA LEU A 113 -7.86 20.81 -9.20
C LEU A 113 -9.26 21.35 -8.93
N THR A 114 -9.68 21.39 -7.66
CA THR A 114 -10.96 21.99 -7.26
C THR A 114 -11.00 23.49 -7.59
N THR A 115 -9.89 24.20 -7.37
CA THR A 115 -9.78 25.63 -7.65
C THR A 115 -9.87 25.93 -9.15
N LEU A 116 -9.22 25.11 -9.99
CA LEU A 116 -9.23 25.28 -11.45
C LEU A 116 -10.62 25.00 -12.04
N LYS A 117 -11.29 23.93 -11.58
CA LYS A 117 -12.65 23.60 -12.02
C LYS A 117 -13.64 24.73 -11.74
N GLY A 118 -13.55 25.36 -10.57
CA GLY A 118 -14.37 26.53 -10.22
C GLY A 118 -14.01 27.83 -10.95
N ARG A 119 -12.98 27.83 -11.81
CA ARG A 119 -12.67 28.94 -12.74
C ARG A 119 -13.19 28.70 -14.16
N GLU A 120 -13.30 27.44 -14.61
CA GLU A 120 -13.90 27.10 -15.91
C GLU A 120 -15.44 27.20 -15.90
N GLU A 121 -16.07 27.01 -14.75
CA GLU A 121 -17.53 27.11 -14.58
C GLU A 121 -18.01 28.57 -14.33
N ARG A 122 -17.12 29.56 -14.50
CA ARG A 122 -17.39 31.00 -14.29
C ARG A 122 -17.19 31.83 -15.55
#